data_AF-A0A948BEP6-F1
#
_entry.id   AF-A0A948BEP6-F1
#
_cell.length_a   1.000
_cell.length_b   1.000
_cell.length_c   1.000
_cell.angle_alpha   90.00
_cell.angle_beta   90.00
_cell.angle_gamma   90.00
#
_symmetry.space_group_name_H-M   'P 1'
#
loop_
_entity.id
_entity.type
_entity.pdbx_description
1 polymer ?
#
loop_
_entity_poly.entity_id
_entity_poly.type
_entity_poly.pdbx_seq_one_letter_code
_entity_poly.pdbx_strand_id
1 'polypeptide(L)'
;MKNYRKWQLVFAVVCLVYIGWMIKVGTPEFHRLSNQYKHLVVQLDSERIRAVALAELAAECRRELALPLQNQEKCSSWPTPVIEAKKRQIEERLLQAKQRAIMKRVLFYTIFVVFFLLTPPFLIYLLIVVFIMIFRNIKIVR
;
A
#
# COMPACT_ATOMS: atom_id res chain seq x y z
N MET A 1 -7.58 35.20 31.24
CA MET A 1 -6.93 34.91 29.93
C MET A 1 -5.65 34.06 29.99
N LYS A 2 -4.79 34.13 31.03
CA LYS A 2 -3.55 33.32 31.12
C LYS A 2 -3.75 31.79 31.04
N ASN A 3 -4.85 31.26 31.57
CA ASN A 3 -5.12 29.82 31.52
C ASN A 3 -5.45 29.32 30.11
N TYR A 4 -6.10 30.14 29.27
CA TYR A 4 -6.48 29.75 27.91
C TYR A 4 -5.25 29.49 27.02
N ARG A 5 -4.20 30.31 27.19
CA ARG A 5 -2.93 30.19 26.47
C ARG A 5 -2.15 28.92 26.84
N LYS A 6 -2.25 28.46 28.10
CA LYS A 6 -1.67 27.18 28.54
C LYS A 6 -2.38 25.99 27.89
N TRP A 7 -3.71 26.02 27.80
CA TRP A 7 -4.48 24.96 27.15
C TRP A 7 -4.22 24.87 25.64
N GLN A 8 -4.06 26.01 24.95
CA GLN A 8 -3.66 26.03 23.53
C GLN A 8 -2.29 25.38 23.31
N LEU A 9 -1.32 25.60 24.21
CA LEU A 9 -0.01 24.97 24.11
C LEU A 9 -0.08 23.45 24.31
N VAL A 10 -0.85 22.97 25.29
CA VAL A 10 -1.07 21.53 25.49
C VAL A 10 -1.71 20.90 24.25
N PHE A 11 -2.73 21.56 23.70
CA PHE A 11 -3.40 21.11 22.48
C PHE A 11 -2.44 21.04 21.29
N ALA A 12 -1.63 22.09 21.07
CA ALA A 12 -0.65 22.12 20.00
C ALA A 12 0.39 20.99 20.14
N VAL A 13 0.87 20.71 21.35
CA VAL A 13 1.81 19.61 21.61
C VAL A 13 1.16 18.25 21.31
N VAL A 14 -0.08 18.03 21.73
CA VAL A 14 -0.82 16.79 21.43
C VAL A 14 -1.00 16.61 19.93
N CYS A 15 -1.35 17.67 19.18
CA CYS A 15 -1.44 17.62 17.73
C CYS A 15 -0.10 17.29 17.07
N LEU A 16 1.01 17.87 17.53
CA LEU A 16 2.35 17.60 17.00
C LEU A 16 2.79 16.16 17.26
N VAL A 17 2.56 15.64 18.46
CA VAL A 17 2.84 14.24 18.81
C VAL A 17 2.00 13.29 17.96
N TYR A 18 0.73 13.61 17.74
CA TYR A 18 -0.17 12.83 16.88
C TYR A 18 0.30 12.81 15.42
N ILE A 19 0.66 13.97 14.86
CA ILE A 19 1.21 14.06 13.50
C ILE A 19 2.52 13.27 13.39
N GLY A 20 3.41 13.40 14.37
CA GLY A 20 4.69 12.67 14.39
C GLY A 20 4.49 11.16 14.46
N TRP A 21 3.58 10.68 15.29
CA TRP A 21 3.21 9.26 15.36
C TRP A 21 2.62 8.76 14.03
N MET A 22 1.72 9.54 13.42
CA MET A 22 1.11 9.22 12.13
C MET A 22 2.14 9.15 11.00
N ILE A 23 3.09 10.09 10.93
CA ILE A 23 4.18 10.04 9.96
C ILE A 23 5.03 8.78 10.19
N LYS A 24 5.36 8.46 11.45
CA LYS A 24 6.15 7.29 11.79
C LYS A 24 5.46 5.97 11.39
N VAL A 25 4.15 5.86 11.57
CA VAL A 25 3.39 4.65 11.22
C VAL A 25 3.08 4.58 9.72
N GLY A 26 2.75 5.72 9.09
CA GLY A 26 2.31 5.77 7.70
C GLY A 26 3.44 5.71 6.67
N THR A 27 4.60 6.29 6.96
CA THR A 27 5.74 6.35 6.00
C THR A 27 6.30 4.98 5.57
N PRO A 28 6.55 3.99 6.46
CA PRO A 28 7.13 2.72 6.04
C PRO A 28 6.20 1.92 5.12
N GLU A 29 4.90 1.88 5.43
CA GLU A 29 3.93 1.17 4.59
C GLU A 29 3.69 1.87 3.25
N PHE A 30 3.70 3.21 3.25
CA PHE A 30 3.61 3.96 2.01
C PHE A 30 4.80 3.71 1.09
N HIS A 31 6.02 3.69 1.65
CA HIS A 31 7.22 3.39 0.90
C HIS A 31 7.20 1.96 0.33
N ARG A 32 6.70 1.00 1.11
CA ARG A 32 6.56 -0.39 0.66
C ARG A 32 5.57 -0.52 -0.50
N LEU A 33 4.39 0.08 -0.39
CA LEU A 33 3.36 0.07 -1.44
C LEU A 33 3.84 0.79 -2.72
N SER A 34 4.55 1.90 -2.57
CA SER A 34 5.11 2.64 -3.71
C SER A 34 6.18 1.84 -4.45
N ASN A 35 7.08 1.16 -3.72
CA ASN A 35 8.10 0.29 -4.33
C ASN A 35 7.46 -0.90 -5.06
N GLN A 36 6.46 -1.55 -4.47
CA GLN A 36 5.75 -2.65 -5.13
C GLN A 36 5.12 -2.20 -6.45
N TYR A 37 4.47 -1.04 -6.46
CA TYR A 37 3.91 -0.47 -7.68
C TYR A 37 4.99 -0.16 -8.72
N LYS A 38 6.11 0.45 -8.33
CA LYS A 38 7.23 0.76 -9.23
C LYS A 38 7.81 -0.51 -9.87
N HIS A 39 7.99 -1.58 -9.09
CA HIS A 39 8.44 -2.87 -9.62
C HIS A 39 7.43 -3.48 -10.59
N LEU A 40 6.13 -3.41 -10.30
CA LEU A 40 5.07 -3.88 -11.20
C LEU A 40 5.02 -3.09 -12.51
N VAL A 41 5.23 -1.77 -12.49
CA VAL A 41 5.29 -0.93 -13.70
C VAL A 41 6.52 -1.29 -14.54
N VAL A 42 7.68 -1.48 -13.92
CA VAL A 42 8.90 -1.92 -14.62
C VAL A 42 8.78 -3.34 -15.18
N GLN A 43 7.99 -4.21 -14.53
CA GLN A 43 7.68 -5.55 -15.06
C GLN A 43 6.66 -5.52 -16.22
N LEU A 44 5.86 -4.46 -16.33
CA LEU A 44 4.92 -4.27 -17.43
C LEU A 44 5.60 -3.82 -18.74
N ASP A 45 6.93 -3.68 -18.73
CA ASP A 45 7.70 -3.34 -19.92
C ASP A 45 7.65 -4.47 -20.95
N SER A 46 7.31 -4.11 -22.19
CA SER A 46 6.95 -5.06 -23.25
C SER A 46 8.09 -6.01 -23.63
N GLU A 47 9.34 -5.54 -23.55
CA GLU A 47 10.53 -6.37 -23.78
C GLU A 47 10.73 -7.38 -22.64
N ARG A 48 10.46 -6.97 -21.41
CA ARG A 48 10.60 -7.83 -20.22
C ARG A 48 9.54 -8.91 -20.19
N ILE A 49 8.30 -8.58 -20.56
CA ILE A 49 7.22 -9.57 -20.69
C ILE A 49 7.60 -10.60 -21.76
N ARG A 50 8.19 -10.19 -22.88
CA ARG A 50 8.65 -11.12 -23.93
C ARG A 50 9.75 -12.07 -23.43
N ALA A 51 10.72 -11.55 -22.68
CA ALA A 51 11.79 -12.36 -22.10
C ALA A 51 11.24 -13.37 -21.07
N VAL A 52 10.29 -12.96 -20.22
CA VAL A 52 9.63 -13.85 -19.25
C VAL A 52 8.77 -14.91 -19.95
N ALA A 53 8.04 -14.54 -21.00
CA ALA A 53 7.23 -15.49 -21.77
C ALA A 53 8.10 -16.59 -22.39
N LEU A 54 9.25 -16.23 -22.97
CA LEU A 54 10.21 -17.19 -23.51
C LEU A 54 10.83 -18.08 -22.43
N ALA A 55 11.13 -17.52 -21.25
CA ALA A 55 11.67 -18.29 -20.13
C ALA A 55 10.65 -19.29 -19.54
N GLU A 56 9.38 -18.91 -19.41
CA GLU A 56 8.31 -19.82 -18.97
C GLU A 56 8.06 -20.93 -19.99
N LEU A 57 8.00 -20.60 -21.29
CA LEU A 57 7.87 -21.58 -22.36
C LEU A 57 9.03 -22.58 -22.37
N ALA A 58 10.27 -22.09 -22.23
CA ALA A 58 11.45 -22.94 -22.13
C ALA A 58 11.40 -23.85 -20.88
N ALA A 59 10.84 -23.36 -19.75
CA ALA A 59 10.68 -24.15 -18.54
C ALA A 59 9.58 -25.21 -18.66
N GLU A 60 8.46 -24.91 -19.33
CA GLU A 60 7.39 -25.87 -19.62
C GLU A 60 7.91 -27.01 -20.52
N CYS A 61 8.65 -26.70 -21.60
CA CYS A 61 9.27 -27.71 -22.44
C CYS A 61 10.30 -28.58 -21.70
N ARG A 62 11.07 -28.02 -20.76
CA ARG A 62 11.96 -28.82 -19.89
C ARG A 62 11.19 -29.80 -19.01
N ARG A 63 10.04 -29.38 -18.46
CA ARG A 63 9.21 -30.22 -17.60
C ARG A 63 8.55 -31.34 -18.39
N GLU A 64 8.05 -31.06 -19.58
CA GLU A 64 7.41 -32.06 -20.44
C GLU A 64 8.40 -33.09 -20.98
N LEU A 65 9.61 -32.68 -21.37
CA LEU A 65 10.61 -33.62 -21.90
C LEU A 65 11.48 -34.28 -20.82
N ALA A 66 11.30 -33.95 -19.54
CA ALA A 66 12.17 -34.38 -18.43
C ALA A 66 13.67 -34.23 -18.74
N LEU A 67 14.02 -33.23 -19.56
CA LEU A 67 15.35 -33.10 -20.16
C LEU A 67 16.32 -32.44 -19.17
N PRO A 68 17.55 -32.99 -18.99
CA PRO A 68 18.59 -32.32 -18.24
C PRO A 68 19.02 -31.01 -18.93
N LEU A 69 19.58 -30.09 -18.14
CA LEU A 69 19.89 -28.70 -18.51
C LEU A 69 20.74 -28.51 -19.79
N GLN A 70 21.38 -29.58 -20.28
CA GLN A 70 22.28 -29.58 -21.44
C GLN A 70 21.59 -29.48 -22.81
N ASN A 71 20.29 -29.82 -22.93
CA ASN A 71 19.57 -29.80 -24.21
C ASN A 71 18.71 -28.54 -24.39
N GLN A 72 19.25 -27.35 -24.02
CA GLN A 72 18.53 -26.07 -24.11
C GLN A 72 18.11 -25.70 -25.53
N GLU A 73 18.90 -26.07 -26.55
CA GLU A 73 18.69 -25.64 -27.93
C GLU A 73 17.37 -26.17 -28.53
N LYS A 74 16.90 -27.35 -28.10
CA LYS A 74 15.63 -27.94 -28.59
C LYS A 74 14.37 -27.18 -28.16
N CYS A 75 14.43 -26.43 -27.06
CA CYS A 75 13.29 -25.66 -26.54
C CYS A 75 13.38 -24.16 -26.84
N SER A 76 14.31 -23.73 -27.70
CA SER A 76 14.63 -22.31 -27.90
C SER A 76 13.83 -21.64 -29.04
N SER A 77 13.23 -22.43 -29.94
CA SER A 77 12.45 -21.93 -31.08
C SER A 77 10.97 -22.23 -30.90
N TRP A 78 10.21 -21.23 -30.43
CA TRP A 78 8.75 -21.31 -30.35
C TRP A 78 8.09 -20.58 -31.52
N PRO A 79 6.95 -21.07 -32.04
CA PRO A 79 6.17 -20.34 -33.03
C PRO A 79 5.71 -18.99 -32.45
N THR A 80 5.79 -17.93 -33.24
CA THR A 80 5.28 -16.59 -32.89
C THR A 80 3.89 -16.59 -32.25
N PRO A 81 2.88 -17.34 -32.75
CA PRO A 81 1.55 -17.34 -32.13
C PRO A 81 1.53 -17.90 -30.70
N VAL A 82 2.42 -18.83 -30.36
CA VAL A 82 2.52 -19.40 -29.00
C VAL A 82 3.12 -18.39 -28.02
N ILE A 83 4.14 -17.65 -28.48
CA ILE A 83 4.77 -16.58 -27.70
C ILE A 83 3.77 -15.46 -27.44
N GLU A 84 2.97 -15.07 -28.43
CA GLU A 84 1.94 -14.04 -28.27
C GLU A 84 0.82 -14.45 -27.32
N ALA A 85 0.36 -15.70 -27.38
CA ALA A 85 -0.64 -16.22 -26.45
C ALA A 85 -0.14 -16.18 -25.00
N LYS A 86 1.10 -16.62 -24.75
CA LYS A 86 1.73 -16.53 -23.42
C LYS A 86 1.94 -15.10 -22.97
N LYS A 87 2.37 -14.21 -23.88
CA LYS A 87 2.54 -12.78 -23.59
C LYS A 87 1.22 -12.18 -23.08
N ARG A 88 0.10 -12.43 -23.76
CA ARG A 88 -1.23 -11.95 -23.34
C ARG A 88 -1.62 -12.50 -21.96
N GLN A 89 -1.36 -13.77 -21.70
CA GLN A 89 -1.67 -14.39 -20.41
C GLN A 89 -0.84 -13.76 -19.26
N ILE A 90 0.45 -13.51 -19.48
CA ILE A 90 1.32 -12.85 -18.49
C ILE A 90 0.90 -11.40 -18.28
N GLU A 91 0.57 -10.69 -19.36
CA GLU A 91 0.10 -9.31 -19.33
C GLU A 91 -1.20 -9.17 -18.53
N GLU A 92 -2.18 -10.07 -18.73
CA GLU A 92 -3.42 -10.11 -17.93
C GLU A 92 -3.15 -10.35 -16.44
N ARG A 93 -2.27 -11.31 -16.10
CA ARG A 93 -1.90 -11.57 -14.70
C ARG A 93 -1.23 -10.36 -14.06
N LEU A 94 -0.34 -9.67 -14.78
CA LEU A 94 0.33 -8.46 -14.30
C LEU A 94 -0.65 -7.28 -14.17
N LEU A 95 -1.60 -7.13 -15.10
CA LEU A 95 -2.67 -6.12 -15.00
C LEU A 95 -3.56 -6.35 -13.78
N GLN A 96 -3.96 -7.59 -13.52
CA GLN A 96 -4.71 -7.92 -12.31
C GLN A 96 -3.90 -7.65 -11.03
N ALA A 97 -2.60 -7.98 -11.02
CA ALA A 97 -1.73 -7.67 -9.89
C ALA A 97 -1.59 -6.16 -9.66
N LYS A 98 -1.47 -5.38 -10.74
CA LYS A 98 -1.45 -3.91 -10.70
C LYS A 98 -2.76 -3.35 -10.12
N GLN A 99 -3.92 -3.86 -10.58
CA GLN A 99 -5.22 -3.44 -10.04
C GLN A 99 -5.35 -3.74 -8.54
N ARG A 100 -4.93 -4.93 -8.08
CA ARG A 100 -4.93 -5.26 -6.65
C ARG A 100 -4.01 -4.34 -5.84
N ALA A 101 -2.84 -4.00 -6.38
CA ALA A 101 -1.91 -3.07 -5.74
C ALA A 101 -2.48 -1.64 -5.64
N ILE A 102 -3.13 -1.17 -6.72
CA ILE A 102 -3.85 0.12 -6.72
C ILE A 102 -4.98 0.10 -5.68
N MET A 103 -5.79 -0.96 -5.66
CA MET A 103 -6.90 -1.08 -4.71
C MET A 103 -6.41 -1.04 -3.26
N LYS A 104 -5.33 -1.74 -2.92
CA LYS A 104 -4.71 -1.66 -1.58
C LYS A 104 -4.23 -0.26 -1.25
N ARG A 105 -3.64 0.45 -2.21
CA ARG A 105 -3.18 1.83 -2.03
C ARG A 105 -4.36 2.78 -1.78
N VAL A 106 -5.44 2.64 -2.56
CA VAL A 106 -6.67 3.43 -2.38
C VAL A 106 -7.27 3.14 -1.01
N LEU A 107 -7.43 1.87 -0.63
CA LEU A 107 -7.97 1.48 0.68
C LEU A 107 -7.16 2.07 1.83
N PHE A 108 -5.82 2.02 1.75
CA PHE A 108 -4.94 2.62 2.74
C PHE A 108 -5.17 4.13 2.85
N TYR A 109 -5.22 4.84 1.71
CA TYR A 109 -5.52 6.27 1.70
C TYR A 109 -6.92 6.59 2.23
N THR A 110 -7.94 5.82 1.86
CA THR A 110 -9.31 6.03 2.32
C THR A 110 -9.38 5.86 3.84
N ILE A 111 -8.83 4.77 4.39
CA ILE A 111 -8.78 4.55 5.84
C ILE A 111 -7.99 5.67 6.51
N PHE A 112 -6.83 6.01 5.97
CA PHE A 112 -5.98 7.08 6.52
C PHE A 112 -6.71 8.42 6.55
N VAL A 113 -7.41 8.81 5.47
CA VAL A 113 -8.17 10.05 5.37
C VAL A 113 -9.36 10.03 6.32
N VAL A 114 -10.11 8.93 6.40
CA VAL A 114 -11.26 8.77 7.31
C VAL A 114 -10.82 8.92 8.77
N PHE A 115 -9.78 8.20 9.20
CA PHE A 115 -9.22 8.36 10.53
C PHE A 115 -8.68 9.78 10.74
N PHE A 116 -7.97 10.36 9.77
CA PHE A 116 -7.43 11.70 9.89
C PHE A 116 -8.52 12.79 10.00
N LEU A 117 -9.65 12.65 9.31
CA LEU A 117 -10.75 13.62 9.37
C LEU A 117 -11.63 13.44 10.61
N LEU A 118 -11.88 12.20 11.04
CA LEU A 118 -12.82 11.91 12.12
C LEU A 118 -12.17 11.87 13.50
N THR A 119 -10.92 11.45 13.62
CA THR A 119 -10.24 11.33 14.90
C THR A 119 -10.02 12.69 15.59
N PRO A 120 -9.60 13.78 14.90
CA PRO A 120 -9.47 15.10 15.54
C PRO A 120 -10.78 15.68 16.11
N PRO A 121 -11.91 15.75 15.39
CA PRO A 121 -13.15 16.25 15.96
C PRO A 121 -13.68 15.33 17.06
N PHE A 122 -13.48 14.01 16.96
CA PHE A 122 -13.84 13.07 18.02
C PHE A 122 -13.01 13.29 19.30
N LEU A 123 -11.70 13.50 19.18
CA LEU A 123 -10.83 13.86 20.30
C LEU A 123 -11.23 15.19 20.95
N ILE A 124 -11.53 16.22 20.14
CA ILE A 124 -12.02 17.51 20.63
C ILE A 124 -13.33 17.33 21.38
N TYR A 125 -14.26 16.57 20.82
CA TYR A 125 -15.54 16.26 21.45
C TYR A 125 -15.36 15.57 22.81
N LEU A 126 -14.54 14.52 22.88
CA LEU A 126 -14.21 13.84 24.14
C LEU A 126 -13.59 14.80 25.17
N LEU A 127 -12.69 15.67 24.75
CA LEU A 127 -12.08 16.70 25.59
C LEU A 127 -13.14 17.63 26.20
N ILE A 128 -14.10 18.10 25.39
CA ILE A 128 -15.19 18.96 25.85
C ILE A 128 -16.07 18.23 26.85
N VAL A 129 -16.43 16.96 26.59
CA VAL A 129 -17.24 16.15 27.49
C VAL A 129 -16.55 15.96 28.84
N VAL A 130 -15.27 15.59 28.85
CA VAL A 130 -14.46 15.44 30.07
C VAL A 130 -14.39 16.76 30.83
N PHE A 131 -14.20 17.88 30.13
CA PHE A 131 -14.18 19.21 30.74
C PHE A 131 -15.51 19.52 31.44
N ILE A 132 -16.65 19.31 30.77
CA ILE A 132 -17.98 19.51 31.36
C ILE A 132 -18.18 18.61 32.59
N MET A 133 -17.74 17.35 32.52
CA MET A 133 -17.83 16.40 33.63
C MET A 133 -17.05 16.86 34.86
N ILE A 134 -15.81 17.32 34.67
CA ILE A 134 -14.97 17.87 35.74
C ILE A 134 -15.64 19.10 36.37
N PHE A 135 -16.16 20.02 35.55
CA PHE A 135 -16.84 21.20 36.04
C PHE A 135 -18.12 20.88 36.82
N ARG A 136 -18.91 19.88 36.37
CA ARG A 136 -20.07 19.40 37.14
C ARG A 136 -19.66 18.82 38.49
N ASN A 137 -18.62 18.00 38.55
CA ASN A 137 -18.15 17.41 39.80
C ASN A 137 -17.62 18.47 40.78
N ILE A 138 -16.89 19.49 40.30
CA ILE A 138 -16.43 20.59 41.16
C ILE A 138 -17.61 21.41 41.69
N LYS A 139 -18.68 21.59 40.91
CA LYS A 139 -19.88 22.31 41.33
C LYS A 139 -20.74 21.56 42.35
N ILE A 140 -20.61 20.23 42.47
CA ILE A 140 -21.38 19.40 43.41
C ILE A 140 -20.74 19.35 44.80
N VAL A 141 -19.44 19.68 44.92
CA VAL A 141 -18.69 19.67 46.19
C VAL A 141 -18.74 21.03 46.91
N ARG A 142 -19.41 22.03 46.35
CA ARG A 142 -19.62 23.35 46.97
C ARG A 142 -21.10 23.55 47.26
#